data_AF-A0A401PTE7-F1
#
_entry.id   AF-A0A401PTE7-F1
#
_cell.length_a   1.000
_cell.length_b   1.000
_cell.length_c   1.000
_cell.angle_alpha   90.00
_cell.angle_beta   90.00
_cell.angle_gamma   90.00
#
_symmetry.space_group_name_H-M   'P 1'
#
loop_
_entity.id
_entity.type
_entity.pdbx_description
1 polymer ?
#
loop_
_entity_poly.entity_id
_entity_poly.type
_entity_poly.pdbx_seq_one_letter_code
_entity_poly.pdbx_strand_id
1 'polypeptide(L)' 'RRSHPTTGFLAITLGLNYCDEVHLAGFGYPLNQKDGLIHYFDRLNMRQMSSTVHNITHEDVFLKKLRNAGIIKYLT' A
#
# COMPACT_ATOMS: atom_id res chain seq x y z
N ARG A 1 2.91 16.88 12.30
CA ARG A 1 3.79 15.68 12.25
C ARG A 1 4.28 15.53 10.82
N ARG A 2 5.56 15.21 10.56
CA ARG A 2 6.01 14.92 9.20
C ARG A 2 5.43 13.57 8.77
N SER A 3 4.94 13.50 7.54
CA SER A 3 4.46 12.26 6.95
C SER A 3 5.64 11.49 6.37
N HIS A 4 5.68 10.18 6.56
CA HIS A 4 6.70 9.30 5.97
C HIS A 4 6.02 8.17 5.20
N PRO A 5 6.60 7.68 4.09
CA PRO A 5 6.04 6.54 3.37
C PRO A 5 6.01 5.29 4.26
N THR A 6 5.07 4.38 4.00
CA THR A 6 5.14 3.03 4.58
C THR A 6 6.36 2.29 4.06
N THR A 7 6.89 1.35 4.85
CA THR A 7 7.99 0.49 4.40
C THR A 7 7.62 -0.29 3.14
N GLY A 8 6.36 -0.74 3.02
CA GLY A 8 5.88 -1.41 1.82
C GLY A 8 5.90 -0.51 0.58
N PHE A 9 5.53 0.77 0.71
CA PHE A 9 5.63 1.71 -0.41
C PHE A 9 7.07 2.05 -0.81
N LEU A 10 7.99 2.12 0.16
CA LEU A 10 9.43 2.21 -0.12
C LEU A 10 9.93 0.98 -0.88
N ALA A 11 9.51 -0.22 -0.47
CA ALA A 11 9.88 -1.47 -1.13
C ALA A 11 9.36 -1.53 -2.58
N ILE A 12 8.15 -1.04 -2.84
CA ILE A 12 7.60 -0.92 -4.20
C ILE A 12 8.43 0.05 -5.03
N THR A 13 8.75 1.23 -4.48
CA THR A 13 9.58 2.22 -5.17
C THR A 13 10.95 1.63 -5.49
N LEU A 14 11.56 0.88 -4.57
CA LEU A 14 12.82 0.19 -4.80
C LEU A 14 12.67 -0.86 -5.92
N GLY A 15 11.66 -1.73 -5.86
CA GLY A 15 11.39 -2.71 -6.91
C GLY A 15 11.26 -2.08 -8.29
N LEU A 16 10.53 -0.96 -8.40
CA LEU A 16 10.37 -0.24 -9.67
C LEU A 16 11.66 0.36 -10.24
N ASN A 17 12.70 0.55 -9.42
CA ASN A 17 13.99 1.06 -9.89
C ASN A 17 14.97 -0.06 -10.26
N TYR A 18 14.72 -1.31 -9.83
CA TYR A 18 15.69 -2.40 -9.93
C TYR A 18 15.15 -3.69 -10.56
N CYS A 19 13.85 -3.80 -10.80
CA CYS A 19 13.22 -4.98 -11.39
C CYS A 19 12.52 -4.61 -12.69
N ASP A 20 12.56 -5.51 -13.67
CA ASP A 20 11.87 -5.33 -14.95
C ASP A 20 10.34 -5.44 -14.80
N GLU A 21 9.89 -6.32 -13.88
CA GLU A 21 8.48 -6.50 -13.53
C GLU A 21 8.29 -6.50 -12.02
N VAL A 22 7.20 -5.87 -11.55
CA VAL A 22 6.87 -5.79 -10.12
C VAL A 22 5.45 -6.29 -9.89
N HIS A 23 5.34 -7.36 -9.12
CA HIS A 23 4.07 -7.95 -8.69
C HIS A 23 3.88 -7.77 -7.18
N LEU A 24 2.68 -7.38 -6.76
CA LEU A 24 2.34 -7.10 -5.35
C LEU A 24 1.44 -8.19 -4.78
N ALA A 25 1.84 -8.80 -3.67
CA ALA A 25 1.01 -9.73 -2.89
C ALA A 25 0.80 -9.19 -1.47
N GLY A 26 -0.40 -9.37 -0.92
CA GLY A 26 -0.71 -9.00 0.47
C GLY A 26 -0.54 -7.50 0.79
N PHE A 27 -0.50 -6.65 -0.23
CA PHE A 27 -0.28 -5.21 -0.08
C PHE A 27 -1.43 -4.41 -0.67
N GLY A 28 -1.86 -3.38 0.03
CA GLY A 28 -2.93 -2.49 -0.39
C GLY A 28 -3.60 -1.82 0.79
N TYR A 29 -4.46 -0.84 0.49
CA TYR A 29 -5.16 -0.06 1.49
C TYR A 29 -6.66 -0.16 1.25
N PRO A 30 -7.40 -1.00 1.99
CA PRO A 30 -8.85 -1.09 1.83
C PRO A 30 -9.52 0.11 2.54
N LEU A 31 -9.29 1.32 2.03
CA LEU A 31 -9.72 2.59 2.65
C LEU A 31 -11.25 2.68 2.85
N ASN A 32 -12.02 1.96 2.03
CA ASN A 32 -13.48 1.90 2.13
C ASN A 32 -13.99 0.89 3.16
N GLN A 33 -13.11 0.03 3.69
CA GLN A 33 -13.43 -0.99 4.69
C GLN A 33 -12.77 -0.61 6.02
N LYS A 34 -13.39 0.34 6.74
CA LYS A 34 -12.85 0.82 8.03
C LYS A 34 -12.63 -0.31 9.05
N ASP A 35 -13.47 -1.34 9.01
CA ASP A 35 -13.40 -2.52 9.87
C ASP A 35 -12.64 -3.69 9.23
N GLY A 36 -12.09 -3.48 8.04
CA GLY A 36 -11.21 -4.43 7.36
C GLY A 36 -9.90 -4.59 8.12
N LEU A 37 -9.36 -5.82 8.11
CA LEU A 37 -8.10 -6.15 8.77
C LEU A 37 -6.92 -5.48 8.04
N ILE A 38 -5.96 -4.97 8.81
CA ILE A 38 -4.72 -4.38 8.28
C ILE A 38 -3.70 -5.47 7.96
N HIS A 39 -3.56 -6.45 8.84
CA HIS A 39 -2.60 -7.54 8.69
C HIS A 39 -3.31 -8.88 8.52
N TYR A 40 -2.65 -9.80 7.84
CA TYR A 40 -3.17 -11.16 7.61
C TYR A 40 -3.06 -12.09 8.83
N PHE A 41 -2.26 -11.70 9.83
CA PHE A 41 -1.94 -12.54 11.00
C PHE A 41 -2.58 -12.05 12.30
N ASP A 42 -3.22 -10.88 12.31
CA ASP A 42 -3.84 -10.31 13.51
C ASP A 42 -5.25 -9.75 13.24
N ARG A 43 -5.83 -9.11 14.26
CA ARG A 43 -7.18 -8.54 14.22
C ARG A 43 -7.19 -7.00 14.26
N LEU A 44 -6.07 -6.37 13.91
CA LEU A 44 -5.99 -4.91 13.82
C LEU A 44 -6.78 -4.42 12.60
N ASN A 45 -7.48 -3.29 12.73
CA ASN A 45 -8.38 -2.78 11.70
C ASN A 45 -7.98 -1.41 11.17
N MET A 46 -8.43 -1.08 9.95
CA MET A 46 -8.04 0.14 9.22
C MET A 46 -8.28 1.45 9.99
N ARG A 47 -9.16 1.49 11.00
CA ARG A 47 -9.31 2.69 11.85
C ARG A 47 -8.01 3.04 12.57
N GLN A 48 -7.20 2.05 12.93
CA GLN A 48 -5.91 2.25 13.59
C GLN A 48 -4.87 2.90 12.66
N MET A 49 -5.04 2.82 11.34
CA MET A 49 -4.17 3.50 10.38
C MET A 49 -4.41 5.01 10.30
N SER A 50 -5.60 5.49 10.66
CA SER A 50 -5.99 6.91 10.55
C SER A 50 -5.20 7.86 11.44
N SER A 51 -4.54 7.35 12.49
CA SER A 51 -3.75 8.13 13.46
C SER A 51 -2.23 8.00 13.26
N THR A 52 -1.80 7.33 12.19
CA THR A 52 -0.37 7.06 11.93
C THR A 52 0.35 8.22 11.27
N VAL A 53 1.67 8.10 11.14
CA VAL A 53 2.54 9.07 10.43
C VAL A 53 2.55 8.85 8.90
N HIS A 54 1.76 7.90 8.40
CA HIS A 54 1.73 7.54 6.98
C HIS A 54 0.51 8.16 6.28
N ASN A 55 0.71 8.67 5.07
CA ASN A 55 -0.38 9.14 4.22
C ASN A 55 -0.81 8.03 3.27
N ILE A 56 -1.47 7.01 3.82
CA ILE A 56 -1.90 5.82 3.07
C ILE A 56 -2.90 6.14 1.96
N THR A 57 -3.67 7.23 2.08
CA THR A 57 -4.56 7.70 1.02
C THR A 57 -3.78 8.15 -0.21
N HIS A 58 -2.68 8.87 -0.01
CA HIS A 58 -1.82 9.31 -1.10
C HIS A 58 -1.08 8.14 -1.75
N GLU A 59 -0.59 7.19 -0.93
CA GLU A 59 0.03 5.96 -1.44
C GLU A 59 -0.95 5.12 -2.26
N ASP A 60 -2.20 4.94 -1.80
CA ASP A 60 -3.26 4.22 -2.53
C ASP A 60 -3.56 4.86 -3.89
N VAL A 61 -3.66 6.19 -3.95
CA VAL A 61 -3.86 6.91 -5.22
C VAL A 61 -2.70 6.67 -6.18
N PHE A 62 -1.46 6.67 -5.67
CA PHE A 62 -0.29 6.40 -6.50
C PHE A 62 -0.26 4.96 -7.02
N LEU A 63 -0.54 3.97 -6.18
CA LEU A 63 -0.61 2.56 -6.57
C LEU A 63 -1.69 2.32 -7.63
N LYS A 64 -2.86 2.96 -7.50
CA LYS A 64 -3.91 2.90 -8.53
C LYS A 64 -3.43 3.44 -9.87
N LYS A 65 -2.68 4.54 -9.89
CA LYS A 65 -2.08 5.07 -11.14
C LYS A 65 -1.10 4.08 -11.76
N LEU A 66 -0.21 3.48 -10.97
CA LEU A 66 0.75 2.48 -11.46
C LEU A 66 0.05 1.24 -12.01
N ARG A 67 -0.96 0.73 -11.29
CA ARG A 67 -1.77 -0.41 -11.75
C ARG A 67 -2.47 -0.10 -13.05
N ASN A 68 -3.13 1.06 -13.15
CA ASN A 68 -3.87 1.46 -14.35
C ASN A 68 -2.94 1.67 -15.55
N ALA A 69 -1.68 2.03 -15.32
CA ALA A 69 -0.65 2.13 -16.35
C ALA A 69 0.00 0.78 -16.71
N GLY A 70 -0.37 -0.32 -16.04
CA GLY A 70 0.22 -1.64 -16.25
C GLY A 70 1.63 -1.81 -15.69
N ILE A 71 2.13 -0.85 -14.90
CA ILE A 71 3.49 -0.84 -14.34
C ILE A 71 3.63 -1.85 -13.20
N ILE A 72 2.56 -2.05 -12.42
CA ILE A 72 2.49 -3.06 -11.38
C ILE A 72 1.29 -3.98 -11.60
N LYS A 73 1.39 -5.23 -11.15
CA LYS A 73 0.28 -6.19 -11.12
C LYS A 73 0.05 -6.67 -9.69
N TYR A 74 -1.20 -6.94 -9.34
CA TYR A 74 -1.54 -7.58 -8.07
C TYR A 74 -1.61 -9.09 -8.27
N LEU A 75 -0.97 -9.83 -7.37
CA LEU A 75 -1.15 -11.28 -7.24
C LEU A 75 -2.42 -11.50 -6.42
N THR A 76 -3.38 -12.21 -7.02
CA THR A 76 -4.63 -12.65 -6.39
C THR A 76 -4.46 -13.99 -5.71
#